data_AF-A0A9P6W6M5-F1
#
_entry.id   AF-A0A9P6W6M5-F1
#
_cell.length_a   1.000
_cell.length_b   1.000
_cell.length_c   1.000
_cell.angle_alpha   90.00
_cell.angle_beta   90.00
_cell.angle_gamma   90.00
#
_symmetry.space_group_name_H-M   'P 1'
#
loop_
_entity.id
_entity.type
_entity.pdbx_description
1 polymer ?
#
loop_
_entity_poly.entity_id
_entity_poly.type
_entity_poly.pdbx_seq_one_letter_code
_entity_poly.pdbx_strand_id
1 'polypeptide(L)'
;MATQASTAKPQSRSMLADIVDSIFTPGTNSGLIRAMDMSFYALFAVLVVMVVLTRGNGHICALFALSVGLFASIKWFLVQIAEAEEQHRRERLAKEQQQEADAAIKGGKAQ
;
A
#
# COMPACT_ATOMS: atom_id res chain seq x y z
N MET A 1 -42.56 -25.39 -23.38
CA MET A 1 -42.31 -24.06 -22.76
C MET A 1 -41.01 -24.13 -22.01
N ALA A 2 -39.99 -23.42 -22.49
CA ALA A 2 -38.61 -23.48 -22.03
C ALA A 2 -38.46 -22.91 -20.62
N THR A 3 -37.95 -23.72 -19.68
CA THR A 3 -37.43 -23.21 -18.41
C THR A 3 -35.99 -22.78 -18.62
N GLN A 4 -35.70 -21.51 -18.35
CA GLN A 4 -34.41 -20.90 -18.62
C GLN A 4 -33.35 -21.33 -17.61
N ALA A 5 -32.15 -21.50 -18.18
CA ALA A 5 -30.82 -21.43 -17.59
C ALA A 5 -30.69 -20.66 -16.26
N SER A 6 -30.03 -21.30 -15.29
CA SER A 6 -28.95 -20.63 -14.55
C SER A 6 -27.97 -21.66 -13.99
N THR A 7 -26.91 -21.89 -14.75
CA THR A 7 -25.67 -22.51 -14.33
C THR A 7 -24.91 -21.55 -13.41
N ALA A 8 -25.01 -21.69 -12.09
CA ALA A 8 -24.13 -21.00 -11.16
C ALA A 8 -23.05 -21.96 -10.66
N LYS A 9 -21.95 -22.01 -11.41
CA LYS A 9 -20.67 -22.64 -11.06
C LYS A 9 -20.23 -22.14 -9.66
N PRO A 10 -19.80 -23.01 -8.72
CA PRO A 10 -19.18 -22.55 -7.50
C PRO A 10 -17.81 -21.98 -7.87
N GLN A 11 -17.71 -20.66 -8.05
CA GLN A 11 -16.42 -20.01 -8.22
C GLN A 11 -15.76 -19.87 -6.86
N SER A 12 -15.08 -20.94 -6.44
CA SER A 12 -13.96 -20.89 -5.53
C SER A 12 -12.73 -20.31 -6.23
N ARG A 13 -12.84 -19.11 -6.81
CA ARG A 13 -11.65 -18.26 -6.94
C ARG A 13 -11.40 -17.78 -5.52
N SER A 14 -10.33 -18.29 -4.92
CA SER A 14 -9.98 -18.05 -3.53
C SER A 14 -10.21 -16.59 -3.16
N MET A 15 -10.90 -16.31 -2.05
CA MET A 15 -10.95 -14.96 -1.48
C MET A 15 -9.54 -14.37 -1.34
N LEU A 16 -8.55 -15.24 -1.10
CA LEU A 16 -7.12 -14.93 -1.10
C LEU A 16 -6.61 -14.39 -2.45
N ALA A 17 -7.10 -14.90 -3.58
CA ALA A 17 -6.71 -14.44 -4.91
C ALA A 17 -7.30 -13.05 -5.21
N ASP A 18 -8.56 -12.78 -4.87
CA ASP A 18 -9.15 -11.44 -4.99
C ASP A 18 -8.47 -10.43 -4.04
N ILE A 19 -8.06 -10.85 -2.84
CA ILE A 19 -7.28 -10.01 -1.91
C ILE A 19 -5.89 -9.72 -2.49
N VAL A 20 -5.23 -10.73 -3.06
CA VAL A 20 -3.91 -10.58 -3.69
C VAL A 20 -4.00 -9.70 -4.95
N ASP A 21 -5.01 -9.89 -5.78
CA ASP A 21 -5.25 -9.09 -6.99
C ASP A 21 -5.63 -7.64 -6.62
N SER A 22 -6.37 -7.44 -5.52
CA SER A 22 -6.69 -6.11 -4.97
C SER A 22 -5.48 -5.43 -4.30
N ILE A 23 -4.52 -6.20 -3.78
CA ILE A 23 -3.20 -5.70 -3.36
C ILE A 23 -2.36 -5.28 -4.58
N PHE A 24 -2.49 -5.99 -5.71
CA PHE A 24 -1.76 -5.70 -6.94
C PHE A 24 -2.45 -4.70 -7.88
N THR A 25 -3.72 -4.37 -7.65
CA THR A 25 -4.45 -3.35 -8.40
C THR A 25 -4.23 -1.97 -7.78
N PRO A 26 -3.58 -1.03 -8.49
CA PRO A 26 -3.11 0.22 -7.90
C PRO A 26 -4.28 1.18 -7.67
N GLY A 27 -4.72 1.28 -6.42
CA GLY A 27 -5.77 2.24 -6.02
C GLY A 27 -6.05 2.35 -4.52
N THR A 28 -5.41 1.54 -3.67
CA THR A 28 -5.71 1.48 -2.22
C THR A 28 -4.44 1.41 -1.37
N ASN A 29 -3.39 2.16 -1.76
CA ASN A 29 -2.09 2.24 -1.07
C ASN A 29 -2.23 2.19 0.47
N SER A 30 -3.20 2.89 1.07
CA SER A 30 -3.43 2.90 2.53
C SER A 30 -3.83 1.56 3.19
N GLY A 31 -4.55 0.67 2.49
CA GLY A 31 -5.07 -0.57 3.07
C GLY A 31 -3.96 -1.56 3.41
N LEU A 32 -3.02 -1.73 2.48
CA LEU A 32 -1.87 -2.61 2.63
C LEU A 32 -0.93 -2.13 3.74
N ILE A 33 -0.62 -0.83 3.79
CA ILE A 33 0.23 -0.24 4.84
C ILE A 33 -0.39 -0.49 6.22
N ARG A 34 -1.72 -0.36 6.35
CA ARG A 34 -2.41 -0.59 7.62
C ARG A 34 -2.41 -2.06 8.04
N ALA A 35 -2.59 -2.99 7.10
CA ALA A 35 -2.48 -4.43 7.37
C ALA A 35 -1.06 -4.84 7.79
N MET A 36 -0.06 -4.26 7.14
CA MET A 36 1.35 -4.46 7.48
C MET A 36 1.67 -3.95 8.89
N ASP A 37 1.29 -2.71 9.22
CA ASP A 37 1.49 -2.14 10.55
C ASP A 37 0.84 -2.99 11.65
N MET A 38 -0.40 -3.47 11.42
CA MET A 38 -1.09 -4.37 12.35
C MET A 38 -0.36 -5.70 12.56
N SER A 39 0.22 -6.25 11.50
CA SER A 39 0.97 -7.51 11.57
C SER A 39 2.26 -7.35 12.40
N PHE A 40 2.97 -6.23 12.24
CA PHE A 40 4.14 -5.91 13.08
C PHE A 40 3.75 -5.68 14.54
N TYR A 41 2.66 -4.96 14.83
CA TYR A 41 2.19 -4.79 16.21
C TYR A 41 1.83 -6.12 16.88
N ALA A 42 1.14 -7.01 16.16
CA ALA A 42 0.88 -8.36 16.65
C ALA A 42 2.18 -9.13 16.93
N LEU A 43 3.16 -9.02 16.02
CA LEU A 43 4.47 -9.66 16.19
C LEU A 43 5.23 -9.10 17.41
N PHE A 44 5.25 -7.79 17.60
CA PHE A 44 5.86 -7.14 18.77
C PHE A 44 5.17 -7.55 20.06
N ALA A 45 3.84 -7.63 20.08
CA ALA A 45 3.10 -8.10 21.24
C ALA A 45 3.51 -9.54 21.62
N VAL A 46 3.57 -10.44 20.63
CA VAL A 46 4.01 -11.82 20.85
C VAL A 46 5.48 -11.87 21.32
N LEU A 47 6.36 -11.09 20.72
CA LEU A 47 7.77 -10.99 21.12
C LEU A 47 7.92 -10.49 22.55
N VAL A 48 7.20 -9.44 22.94
CA VAL A 48 7.23 -8.88 24.31
C VAL A 48 6.72 -9.90 25.32
N VAL A 49 5.60 -10.57 25.06
CA VAL A 49 5.09 -11.65 25.92
C VAL A 49 6.15 -12.75 26.08
N MET A 50 6.81 -13.13 24.97
CA MET A 50 7.80 -14.20 24.99
C MET A 50 9.11 -13.80 25.67
N VAL A 51 9.53 -12.53 25.58
CA VAL A 51 10.66 -11.97 26.36
C VAL A 51 10.40 -12.13 27.86
N VAL A 52 9.20 -11.76 28.31
CA VAL A 52 8.80 -11.85 29.73
C VAL A 52 8.77 -13.31 30.19
N LEU A 53 8.22 -14.22 29.38
CA LEU A 53 8.16 -15.65 29.70
C LEU A 53 9.55 -16.31 29.78
N THR A 54 10.47 -15.90 28.91
CA THR A 54 11.77 -16.58 28.73
C THR A 54 12.89 -16.02 29.63
N ARG A 55 12.59 -15.08 30.55
CA ARG A 55 13.59 -14.42 31.44
C ARG A 55 14.78 -13.80 30.71
N GLY A 56 14.56 -13.23 29.52
CA GLY A 56 15.58 -12.42 28.83
C GLY A 56 16.76 -13.19 28.24
N ASN A 57 16.50 -14.30 27.55
CA ASN A 57 17.52 -14.95 26.73
C ASN A 57 17.86 -14.05 25.51
N GLY A 58 19.16 -13.82 25.29
CA GLY A 58 19.66 -12.92 24.24
C GLY A 58 19.18 -13.24 22.82
N HIS A 59 18.78 -14.50 22.57
CA HIS A 59 18.15 -14.89 21.30
C HIS A 59 16.87 -14.08 21.00
N ILE A 60 16.01 -13.84 21.99
CA ILE A 60 14.75 -13.12 21.80
C ILE A 60 15.01 -11.61 21.64
N CYS A 61 16.04 -11.06 22.27
CA CYS A 61 16.48 -9.68 22.02
C CYS A 61 16.93 -9.47 20.56
N ALA A 62 17.65 -10.43 19.98
CA ALA A 62 18.03 -10.35 18.56
C ALA A 62 16.81 -10.41 17.63
N LEU A 63 15.83 -11.28 17.93
CA LEU A 63 14.57 -11.36 17.18
C LEU A 63 13.76 -10.05 17.28
N PHE A 64 13.73 -9.43 18.46
CA PHE A 64 13.08 -8.14 18.65
C PHE A 64 13.77 -7.03 17.85
N ALA A 65 15.10 -6.95 17.91
CA ALA A 65 15.89 -5.97 17.16
C ALA A 65 15.72 -6.14 15.64
N LEU A 66 15.76 -7.37 15.13
CA LEU A 66 15.52 -7.65 13.71
C LEU A 66 14.11 -7.24 13.27
N SER A 67 13.10 -7.50 14.11
CA SER A 67 11.73 -7.10 13.82
C SER A 67 11.57 -5.58 13.73
N VAL A 68 12.18 -4.83 14.66
CA VAL A 68 12.18 -3.36 14.62
C VAL A 68 12.96 -2.83 13.41
N GLY A 69 14.12 -3.40 13.10
CA GLY A 69 14.92 -3.02 11.93
C GLY A 69 14.16 -3.24 10.61
N LEU A 70 13.46 -4.38 10.50
CA LEU A 70 12.62 -4.67 9.34
C LEU A 70 11.45 -3.69 9.22
N PHE A 71 10.76 -3.39 10.33
CA PHE A 71 9.67 -2.41 10.35
C PHE A 71 10.14 -1.01 9.92
N ALA A 72 11.29 -0.56 10.44
CA ALA A 72 11.88 0.72 10.09
C ALA A 72 12.26 0.77 8.59
N SER A 73 12.85 -0.31 8.06
CA SER A 73 13.20 -0.43 6.64
C SER A 73 11.98 -0.26 5.75
N ILE A 74 10.85 -0.90 6.09
CA ILE A 74 9.63 -0.78 5.28
C ILE A 74 8.99 0.61 5.42
N LYS A 75 8.91 1.17 6.64
CA LYS A 75 8.41 2.53 6.84
C LYS A 75 9.19 3.56 6.02
N TRP A 76 10.51 3.44 5.97
CA TRP A 76 11.36 4.30 5.15
C TRP A 76 11.10 4.10 3.64
N PHE A 77 10.97 2.85 3.19
CA PHE A 77 10.65 2.52 1.80
C PHE A 77 9.29 3.10 1.35
N LEU A 78 8.28 3.08 2.22
CA LEU A 78 6.96 3.64 1.94
C LEU A 78 6.99 5.16 1.79
N VAL A 79 7.74 5.85 2.63
CA VAL A 79 7.96 7.30 2.50
C VAL A 79 8.62 7.61 1.16
N GLN A 80 9.62 6.80 0.78
CA GLN A 80 10.33 7.01 -0.48
C GLN A 80 9.42 6.84 -1.71
N ILE A 81 8.50 5.86 -1.70
CA ILE A 81 7.51 5.69 -2.77
C ILE A 81 6.52 6.86 -2.78
N ALA A 82 6.02 7.27 -1.62
CA ALA A 82 5.06 8.37 -1.53
C ALA A 82 5.64 9.69 -2.08
N GLU A 83 6.92 9.96 -1.79
CA GLU A 83 7.63 11.12 -2.32
C GLU A 83 7.77 11.07 -3.85
N ALA A 84 8.11 9.90 -4.40
CA ALA A 84 8.20 9.70 -5.85
C ALA A 84 6.84 9.89 -6.57
N GLU A 85 5.74 9.40 -5.98
CA GLU A 85 4.40 9.61 -6.51
C GLU A 85 3.98 11.09 -6.47
N GLU A 86 4.34 11.82 -5.41
CA GLU A 86 4.00 13.24 -5.28
C GLU A 86 4.74 14.10 -6.31
N GLN A 87 6.02 13.80 -6.59
CA GLN A 87 6.79 14.47 -7.64
C GLN A 87 6.12 14.34 -9.01
N HIS A 88 5.74 13.12 -9.41
CA HIS A 88 5.04 12.89 -10.67
C HIS A 88 3.69 13.62 -10.74
N ARG A 89 2.96 13.75 -9.62
CA ARG A 89 1.69 14.47 -9.58
C ARG A 89 1.88 15.97 -9.79
N ARG A 90 2.89 16.57 -9.16
CA ARG A 90 3.21 18.00 -9.28
C ARG A 90 3.62 18.39 -10.70
N GLU A 91 4.40 17.54 -11.38
CA GLU A 91 4.82 17.79 -12.77
C GLU A 91 3.64 17.77 -13.76
N ARG A 92 2.66 16.89 -13.56
CA ARG A 92 1.46 16.84 -14.41
C ARG A 92 0.63 18.11 -14.28
N LEU A 93 0.40 18.57 -13.04
CA LEU A 93 -0.35 19.79 -12.76
C LEU A 93 0.36 21.04 -13.32
N ALA A 94 1.69 21.10 -13.22
CA ALA A 94 2.47 22.21 -13.79
C ALA A 94 2.36 22.29 -15.32
N LYS A 95 2.38 21.13 -16.02
CA LYS A 95 2.20 21.07 -17.47
C LYS A 95 0.80 21.49 -17.91
N GLU A 96 -0.23 21.07 -17.18
CA GLU A 96 -1.62 21.46 -17.45
C GLU A 96 -1.81 22.98 -17.30
N GLN A 97 -1.29 23.59 -16.22
CA GLN A 97 -1.37 25.05 -16.01
C GLN A 97 -0.59 25.84 -17.05
N GLN A 98 0.56 25.33 -17.49
CA GLN A 98 1.37 26.02 -18.49
C GLN A 98 0.74 25.95 -19.89
N GLN A 99 0.02 24.86 -20.19
CA GLN A 99 -0.74 24.71 -21.43
C GLN A 99 -1.99 25.59 -21.45
N GLU A 100 -2.64 25.78 -20.30
CA GLU A 100 -3.79 26.70 -20.15
C GLU A 100 -3.36 28.17 -20.27
N ALA A 101 -2.21 28.53 -19.69
CA ALA A 101 -1.61 29.86 -19.82
C ALA A 101 -1.17 30.16 -21.27
N ASP A 102 -0.54 29.22 -21.97
CA ASP A 102 -0.14 29.41 -23.38
C ASP A 102 -1.36 29.53 -24.31
N ALA A 103 -2.42 28.75 -24.05
CA ALA A 103 -3.69 28.85 -24.77
C ALA A 103 -4.38 30.21 -24.56
N ALA A 104 -4.39 30.73 -23.32
CA ALA A 104 -4.95 32.05 -23.01
C ALA A 104 -4.16 33.19 -23.67
N ILE A 105 -2.82 33.11 -23.67
CA ILE A 105 -1.95 34.11 -24.30
C ILE A 105 -2.08 34.08 -25.83
N LYS A 106 -2.27 32.91 -26.45
CA LYS A 106 -2.46 32.78 -27.90
C LYS A 106 -3.85 33.24 -28.35
N GLY A 107 -4.89 33.00 -27.57
CA GLY A 107 -6.26 33.47 -27.84
C GLY A 107 -6.40 34.99 -27.77
N GLY A 108 -5.72 35.63 -26.82
CA GLY A 108 -5.75 37.10 -26.67
C GLY A 108 -4.96 37.87 -27.74
N LYS A 109 -4.11 37.21 -28.54
CA LYS A 109 -3.36 37.84 -29.65
C LYS A 109 -4.05 37.73 -31.01
N ALA A 110 -5.14 36.97 -31.10
CA ALA A 110 -5.91 36.79 -32.33
C ALA A 110 -7.17 37.68 -32.38
N GLN A 111 -7.41 38.49 -31.34
CA GLN A 111 -8.49 39.48 -31.27
C GLN A 111 -7.95 40.90 -31.49
#